data_AF-A0A2S0MED1-F1
#
_entry.id   AF-A0A2S0MED1-F1
#
_cell.length_a   1.000
_cell.length_b   1.000
_cell.length_c   1.000
_cell.angle_alpha   90.00
_cell.angle_beta   90.00
_cell.angle_gamma   90.00
#
_symmetry.space_group_name_H-M   'P 1'
#
loop_
_entity.id
_entity.type
_entity.pdbx_description
1 polymer ?
#
loop_
_entity_poly.entity_id
_entity_poly.type
_entity_poly.pdbx_seq_one_letter_code
_entity_poly.pdbx_strand_id
1 'polypeptide(L)'
;MARMSDLDQALNQAIEQYRRSHPASERLHQQALGVLPGGNTRSVLFFDPFPPYMVRGEGCHLWDADGHRYLDALGEYTAGLYGHSDPAIRAAVSEALHSGLSLSSHTEREGLLARELQRRFPSMELLRFTNSGTEANLMALATATAVTERRKVLVFKGAYHGGVLAFGQGGSPVNVPYEWVVARYNDLEDVRAQVAAHGKDLAAILVEPMLGSGGCIPGEPHFLQGLRALADEKGALLILDEVMTSRLSFGGRQSQLGIRPDLTTLGKYFGGGLSFGAFGGRADLMARYDPRRPQAWQHAGTFNNNVLTMAAGLAGLKHLLTAERLDALNRRGDALRTKLNKMLEAQGVPLQLTGLGSLMQLHPLAGPLRSADDLVAADDRVKALMFFELLGRSVYMARRGFIALSLPFGDAECMRLEHAMGEAVNARRGLWPPAAPAPALQRPAGA
;
A
#
# COMPACT_ATOMS: atom_id res chain seq x y z
N MET A 1 -2.41 41.10 -8.23
CA MET A 1 -2.01 39.69 -8.46
C MET A 1 -0.93 39.34 -7.45
N ALA A 2 -1.13 38.31 -6.62
CA ALA A 2 -0.08 37.86 -5.70
C ALA A 2 1.13 37.35 -6.51
N ARG A 3 2.35 37.72 -6.10
CA ARG A 3 3.59 37.26 -6.75
C ARG A 3 3.72 35.75 -6.52
N MET A 4 3.91 34.96 -7.58
CA MET A 4 4.17 33.52 -7.46
C MET A 4 5.40 33.26 -6.60
N SER A 5 5.32 32.29 -5.67
CA SER A 5 6.46 31.90 -4.85
C SER A 5 7.56 31.25 -5.68
N ASP A 6 8.81 31.25 -5.20
CA ASP A 6 9.92 30.62 -5.90
C ASP A 6 9.69 29.10 -6.06
N LEU A 7 8.99 28.47 -5.12
CA LEU A 7 8.56 27.07 -5.21
C LEU A 7 7.57 26.84 -6.36
N ASP A 8 6.59 27.73 -6.55
CA ASP A 8 5.63 27.64 -7.67
C ASP A 8 6.34 27.81 -9.01
N GLN A 9 7.29 28.73 -9.09
CA GLN A 9 8.09 28.94 -10.30
C GLN A 9 8.92 27.71 -10.65
N ALA A 10 9.60 27.11 -9.66
CA ALA A 10 10.39 25.90 -9.88
C ALA A 10 9.53 24.69 -10.26
N LEU A 11 8.37 24.51 -9.62
CA LEU A 11 7.44 23.43 -9.97
C LEU A 11 6.90 23.62 -11.39
N ASN A 12 6.50 24.83 -11.77
CA ASN A 12 6.02 25.11 -13.13
C ASN A 12 7.12 24.89 -14.18
N GLN A 13 8.37 25.25 -13.89
CA GLN A 13 9.50 24.96 -14.76
C GLN A 13 9.71 23.44 -14.93
N ALA A 14 9.64 22.67 -13.84
CA ALA A 14 9.78 21.22 -13.88
C ALA A 14 8.64 20.55 -14.67
N ILE A 15 7.41 21.03 -14.50
CA ILE A 15 6.22 20.59 -15.26
C ILE A 15 6.36 20.89 -16.75
N GLU A 16 6.80 22.10 -17.11
CA GLU A 16 6.98 22.48 -18.50
C GLU A 16 8.11 21.69 -19.17
N GLN A 17 9.20 21.45 -18.46
CA GLN A 17 10.26 20.56 -18.93
C GLN A 17 9.74 19.13 -19.15
N TYR A 18 8.96 18.60 -18.20
CA TYR A 18 8.31 17.29 -18.34
C TYR A 18 7.41 17.24 -19.58
N ARG A 19 6.56 18.24 -19.80
CA ARG A 19 5.69 18.31 -20.97
C ARG A 19 6.46 18.24 -22.28
N ARG A 20 7.53 19.04 -22.39
CA ARG A 20 8.38 19.10 -23.59
C ARG A 20 9.08 17.78 -23.90
N SER A 21 9.46 17.01 -22.87
CA SER A 21 10.13 15.74 -23.08
C SER A 21 9.17 14.57 -23.35
N HIS A 22 7.87 14.68 -23.06
CA HIS A 22 6.91 13.56 -23.17
C HIS A 22 5.76 13.76 -24.19
N PRO A 23 6.02 14.21 -25.44
CA PRO A 23 4.97 14.49 -26.41
C PRO A 23 4.16 13.26 -26.86
N ALA A 24 4.75 12.05 -26.87
CA ALA A 24 4.03 10.83 -27.20
C ALA A 24 3.07 10.43 -26.08
N SER A 25 3.51 10.52 -24.82
CA SER A 25 2.64 10.31 -23.66
C SER A 25 1.49 11.34 -23.62
N GLU A 26 1.76 12.61 -23.92
CA GLU A 26 0.72 13.65 -24.03
C GLU A 26 -0.34 13.28 -25.08
N ARG A 27 0.10 12.88 -26.28
CA ARG A 27 -0.81 12.46 -27.36
C ARG A 27 -1.68 11.26 -26.95
N LEU A 28 -1.10 10.25 -26.31
CA LEU A 28 -1.84 9.08 -25.81
C LEU A 28 -2.85 9.47 -24.73
N HIS A 29 -2.50 10.41 -23.85
CA HIS A 29 -3.43 10.96 -22.86
C HIS A 29 -4.60 11.68 -23.51
N GLN A 30 -4.36 12.52 -24.53
CA GLN A 30 -5.41 13.20 -25.28
C GLN A 30 -6.39 12.23 -25.94
N GLN A 31 -5.90 11.09 -26.46
CA GLN A 31 -6.78 10.04 -26.97
C GLN A 31 -7.60 9.40 -25.86
N ALA A 32 -6.98 9.11 -24.71
CA ALA A 32 -7.67 8.51 -23.58
C ALA A 32 -8.77 9.41 -22.98
N LEU A 33 -8.62 10.73 -23.04
CA LEU A 33 -9.65 11.70 -22.61
C LEU A 33 -10.98 11.53 -23.35
N GLY A 34 -10.95 11.03 -24.59
CA GLY A 34 -12.16 10.78 -25.38
C GLY A 34 -13.00 9.58 -24.89
N VAL A 35 -12.45 8.72 -24.04
CA VAL A 35 -13.09 7.44 -23.64
C VAL A 35 -13.02 7.12 -22.15
N LEU A 36 -12.12 7.76 -21.39
CA LEU A 36 -11.97 7.61 -19.94
C LEU A 36 -12.08 8.98 -19.26
N PRO A 37 -12.85 9.14 -18.17
CA PRO A 37 -12.89 10.38 -17.40
C PRO A 37 -11.48 10.79 -16.95
N GLY A 38 -11.00 11.95 -17.39
CA GLY A 38 -9.63 12.39 -17.12
C GLY A 38 -8.54 11.45 -17.67
N GLY A 39 -8.85 10.66 -18.70
CA GLY A 39 -7.90 9.75 -19.36
C GLY A 39 -7.41 8.62 -18.45
N ASN A 40 -8.19 8.22 -17.44
CA ASN A 40 -7.73 7.35 -16.37
C ASN A 40 -8.79 6.32 -15.91
N THR A 41 -8.32 5.17 -15.40
CA THR A 41 -9.15 4.11 -14.76
C THR A 41 -8.65 3.69 -13.37
N ARG A 42 -7.67 4.41 -12.81
CA ARG A 42 -7.08 4.20 -11.48
C ARG A 42 -6.47 5.51 -11.00
N SER A 43 -7.18 6.22 -10.13
CA SER A 43 -6.95 7.63 -9.83
C SER A 43 -5.52 7.95 -9.38
N VAL A 44 -4.88 7.04 -8.64
CA VAL A 44 -3.51 7.25 -8.12
C VAL A 44 -2.44 7.34 -9.22
N LEU A 45 -2.73 6.88 -10.44
CA LEU A 45 -1.81 6.95 -11.57
C LEU A 45 -1.85 8.32 -12.27
N PHE A 46 -2.94 9.07 -12.12
CA PHE A 46 -3.07 10.37 -12.76
C PHE A 46 -2.30 11.44 -11.98
N PHE A 47 -1.70 12.35 -12.73
CA PHE A 47 -1.22 13.63 -12.23
C PHE A 47 -1.18 14.65 -13.37
N ASP A 48 -1.32 15.93 -13.03
CA ASP A 48 -1.15 17.02 -13.99
C ASP A 48 0.33 17.17 -14.39
N PRO A 49 0.63 17.48 -15.67
CA PRO A 49 -0.33 17.76 -16.74
C PRO A 49 -0.90 16.49 -17.41
N PHE A 50 -0.18 15.38 -17.37
CA PHE A 50 -0.57 14.04 -17.80
C PHE A 50 0.47 13.03 -17.27
N PRO A 51 0.13 11.73 -17.12
CA PRO A 51 1.09 10.70 -16.74
C PRO A 51 1.92 10.16 -17.92
N PRO A 52 3.15 9.66 -17.72
CA PRO A 52 3.90 8.95 -18.75
C PRO A 52 3.21 7.63 -19.08
N TYR A 53 3.17 7.28 -20.37
CA TYR A 53 2.59 6.02 -20.83
C TYR A 53 3.68 4.96 -20.94
N MET A 54 3.75 4.06 -19.97
CA MET A 54 4.73 2.97 -19.96
C MET A 54 4.39 1.93 -21.04
N VAL A 55 5.36 1.57 -21.88
CA VAL A 55 5.22 0.62 -23.00
C VAL A 55 6.00 -0.67 -22.82
N ARG A 56 6.97 -0.68 -21.89
CA ARG A 56 7.78 -1.87 -21.58
C ARG A 56 8.30 -1.82 -20.15
N GLY A 57 8.47 -2.98 -19.54
CA GLY A 57 9.20 -3.14 -18.29
C GLY A 57 10.08 -4.39 -18.32
N GLU A 58 11.21 -4.35 -17.64
CA GLU A 58 12.16 -5.46 -17.50
C GLU A 58 12.94 -5.34 -16.19
N GLY A 59 12.99 -6.40 -15.39
CA GLY A 59 13.58 -6.34 -14.05
C GLY A 59 12.92 -5.25 -13.20
N CYS A 60 13.69 -4.27 -12.74
CA CYS A 60 13.24 -3.06 -12.03
C CYS A 60 13.31 -1.79 -12.92
N HIS A 61 13.20 -1.93 -14.25
CA HIS A 61 13.23 -0.80 -15.18
C HIS A 61 11.95 -0.70 -16.00
N LEU A 62 11.55 0.54 -16.29
CA LEU A 62 10.40 0.88 -17.12
C LEU A 62 10.84 1.73 -18.32
N TRP A 63 10.12 1.62 -19.43
CA TRP A 63 10.27 2.46 -20.61
C TRP A 63 8.93 3.08 -20.97
N ASP A 64 8.90 4.39 -21.22
CA ASP A 64 7.71 5.10 -21.68
C ASP A 64 7.61 5.15 -23.21
N ALA A 65 6.48 5.70 -23.69
CA ALA A 65 6.18 5.89 -25.10
C ALA A 65 7.12 6.87 -25.82
N ASP A 66 7.89 7.66 -25.06
CA ASP A 66 8.86 8.63 -25.54
C ASP A 66 10.29 8.04 -25.58
N GLY A 67 10.48 6.82 -25.06
CA GLY A 67 11.74 6.06 -25.09
C GLY A 67 12.62 6.27 -23.86
N HIS A 68 12.17 7.03 -22.86
CA HIS A 68 12.92 7.21 -21.62
C HIS A 68 12.95 5.91 -20.80
N ARG A 69 14.11 5.61 -20.18
CA ARG A 69 14.27 4.45 -19.31
C ARG A 69 14.37 4.87 -17.85
N TYR A 70 13.46 4.39 -17.02
CA TYR A 70 13.42 4.69 -15.59
C TYR A 70 13.89 3.52 -14.73
N LEU A 71 14.54 3.80 -13.61
CA LEU A 71 14.59 2.90 -12.46
C LEU A 71 13.22 2.94 -11.77
N ASP A 72 12.50 1.81 -11.72
CA ASP A 72 11.24 1.69 -10.99
C ASP A 72 11.49 1.51 -9.48
N ALA A 73 11.28 2.58 -8.73
CA ALA A 73 11.28 2.58 -7.27
C ALA A 73 9.85 2.48 -6.69
N LEU A 74 8.80 2.39 -7.52
CA LEU A 74 7.41 2.30 -7.10
C LEU A 74 6.93 0.85 -6.94
N GLY A 75 7.36 -0.05 -7.84
CA GLY A 75 7.06 -1.48 -7.75
C GLY A 75 5.55 -1.75 -7.68
N GLU A 76 4.76 -1.11 -8.54
CA GLU A 76 3.29 -1.23 -8.65
C GLU A 76 2.58 -1.11 -7.28
N TYR A 77 2.98 -0.10 -6.50
CA TYR A 77 2.46 0.15 -5.15
C TYR A 77 2.50 -1.10 -4.27
N THR A 78 3.65 -1.77 -4.23
CA THR A 78 3.96 -3.05 -3.55
C THR A 78 3.61 -4.35 -4.29
N ALA A 79 2.76 -4.32 -5.33
CA ALA A 79 2.38 -5.53 -6.06
C ALA A 79 3.49 -6.06 -6.99
N GLY A 80 4.30 -5.17 -7.54
CA GLY A 80 5.40 -5.45 -8.46
C GLY A 80 6.65 -5.97 -7.75
N LEU A 81 6.47 -6.78 -6.71
CA LEU A 81 7.56 -7.32 -5.89
C LEU A 81 8.56 -8.12 -6.74
N TYR A 82 8.11 -8.83 -7.76
CA TYR A 82 8.96 -9.68 -8.60
C TYR A 82 9.66 -8.91 -9.75
N GLY A 83 9.40 -7.60 -9.88
CA GLY A 83 9.78 -6.85 -11.07
C GLY A 83 8.85 -7.13 -12.26
N HIS A 84 9.24 -6.66 -13.45
CA HIS A 84 8.36 -6.60 -14.61
C HIS A 84 8.41 -7.83 -15.53
N SER A 85 9.40 -8.71 -15.37
CA SER A 85 9.71 -9.73 -16.38
C SER A 85 10.36 -11.00 -15.79
N ASP A 86 10.02 -11.36 -14.55
CA ASP A 86 10.61 -12.54 -13.91
C ASP A 86 10.33 -13.82 -14.73
N PRO A 87 11.36 -14.60 -15.08
CA PRO A 87 11.21 -15.75 -15.97
C PRO A 87 10.39 -16.88 -15.35
N ALA A 88 10.41 -17.07 -14.03
CA ALA A 88 9.64 -18.12 -13.36
C ALA A 88 8.15 -17.77 -13.34
N ILE A 89 7.80 -16.51 -13.09
CA ILE A 89 6.41 -16.04 -13.19
C ILE A 89 5.91 -16.19 -14.63
N ARG A 90 6.70 -15.74 -15.62
CA ARG A 90 6.32 -15.84 -17.03
C ARG A 90 6.09 -17.28 -17.48
N ALA A 91 6.98 -18.20 -17.07
CA ALA A 91 6.84 -19.62 -17.36
C ALA A 91 5.56 -20.21 -16.74
N ALA A 92 5.26 -19.87 -15.47
CA ALA A 92 4.06 -20.35 -14.79
C ALA A 92 2.76 -19.83 -15.44
N VAL A 93 2.73 -18.56 -15.85
CA VAL A 93 1.60 -17.97 -16.60
C VAL A 93 1.44 -18.65 -17.96
N SER A 94 2.54 -18.84 -18.69
CA SER A 94 2.51 -19.53 -20.00
C SER A 94 2.00 -20.96 -19.88
N GLU A 95 2.44 -21.71 -18.87
CA GLU A 95 1.98 -23.08 -18.63
C GLU A 95 0.49 -23.12 -18.26
N ALA A 96 0.03 -22.18 -17.44
CA ALA A 96 -1.38 -22.06 -17.10
C ALA A 96 -2.26 -21.77 -18.34
N LEU A 97 -1.77 -21.00 -19.32
CA LEU A 97 -2.46 -20.79 -20.60
C LEU A 97 -2.60 -22.07 -21.40
N HIS A 98 -1.56 -22.91 -21.47
CA HIS A 98 -1.64 -24.21 -22.16
C HIS A 98 -2.63 -25.16 -21.48
N SER A 99 -2.81 -25.04 -20.16
CA SER A 99 -3.80 -25.81 -19.40
C SER A 99 -5.26 -25.36 -19.63
N GLY A 100 -5.49 -24.24 -20.33
CA GLY A 100 -6.82 -23.68 -20.59
C GLY A 100 -7.30 -22.64 -19.57
N LEU A 101 -8.08 -21.67 -20.04
CA LEU A 101 -8.67 -20.59 -19.23
C LEU A 101 -10.13 -20.87 -18.89
N SER A 102 -10.64 -20.18 -17.84
CA SER A 102 -12.07 -20.15 -17.50
C SER A 102 -12.71 -21.54 -17.40
N LEU A 103 -12.05 -22.45 -16.69
CA LEU A 103 -12.40 -23.88 -16.63
C LEU A 103 -13.72 -24.18 -15.89
N SER A 104 -14.38 -23.17 -15.29
CA SER A 104 -15.64 -23.29 -14.56
C SER A 104 -15.65 -24.40 -13.49
N SER A 105 -14.48 -24.73 -12.93
CA SER A 105 -14.29 -25.81 -11.97
C SER A 105 -13.14 -25.50 -11.02
N HIS A 106 -13.05 -26.28 -9.93
CA HIS A 106 -11.91 -26.32 -9.04
C HIS A 106 -10.66 -26.88 -9.76
N THR A 107 -9.49 -26.40 -9.36
CA THR A 107 -8.18 -26.93 -9.81
C THR A 107 -7.25 -27.12 -8.63
N GLU A 108 -6.22 -27.96 -8.76
CA GLU A 108 -5.30 -28.22 -7.64
C GLU A 108 -4.56 -26.96 -7.15
N ARG A 109 -4.29 -26.01 -8.06
CA ARG A 109 -3.46 -24.83 -7.77
C ARG A 109 -4.06 -23.93 -6.70
N GLU A 110 -5.39 -23.83 -6.60
CA GLU A 110 -6.04 -23.01 -5.58
C GLU A 110 -5.77 -23.54 -4.16
N GLY A 111 -5.81 -24.87 -3.98
CA GLY A 111 -5.49 -25.52 -2.71
C GLY A 111 -4.00 -25.42 -2.38
N LEU A 112 -3.12 -25.52 -3.38
CA LEU A 112 -1.67 -25.36 -3.19
C LEU A 112 -1.30 -23.93 -2.78
N LEU A 113 -1.87 -22.92 -3.44
CA LEU A 113 -1.62 -21.53 -3.08
C LEU A 113 -2.18 -21.21 -1.69
N ALA A 114 -3.37 -21.70 -1.35
CA ALA A 114 -3.95 -21.51 -0.03
C ALA A 114 -3.07 -22.12 1.09
N ARG A 115 -2.48 -23.30 0.84
CA ARG A 115 -1.53 -23.93 1.78
C ARG A 115 -0.26 -23.10 1.99
N GLU A 116 0.29 -22.48 0.94
CA GLU A 116 1.45 -21.58 1.10
C GLU A 116 1.11 -20.34 1.93
N LEU A 117 -0.08 -19.76 1.72
CA LEU A 117 -0.55 -18.64 2.53
C LEU A 117 -0.76 -19.05 3.99
N GLN A 118 -1.38 -20.21 4.26
CA GLN A 118 -1.56 -20.72 5.61
C GLN A 118 -0.23 -20.99 6.32
N ARG A 119 0.75 -21.60 5.62
CA ARG A 119 2.10 -21.81 6.15
C ARG A 119 2.78 -20.51 6.54
N ARG A 120 2.50 -19.45 5.78
CA ARG A 120 3.06 -18.13 5.98
C ARG A 120 2.33 -17.33 7.06
N PHE A 121 1.01 -17.47 7.16
CA PHE A 121 0.14 -16.79 8.12
C PHE A 121 -0.64 -17.82 8.95
N PRO A 122 -0.09 -18.33 10.06
CA PRO A 122 -0.77 -19.32 10.89
C PRO A 122 -2.11 -18.85 11.51
N SER A 123 -2.34 -17.53 11.56
CA SER A 123 -3.64 -16.96 11.96
C SER A 123 -4.74 -17.22 10.92
N MET A 124 -4.39 -17.46 9.66
CA MET A 124 -5.30 -17.81 8.56
C MET A 124 -5.49 -19.33 8.50
N GLU A 125 -6.16 -19.89 9.50
CA GLU A 125 -6.48 -21.32 9.58
C GLU A 125 -7.27 -21.78 8.35
N LEU A 126 -8.18 -20.94 7.86
CA LEU A 126 -8.87 -21.08 6.58
C LEU A 126 -8.89 -19.73 5.84
N LEU A 127 -9.00 -19.76 4.51
CA LEU A 127 -9.03 -18.56 3.68
C LEU A 127 -9.85 -18.75 2.39
N ARG A 128 -10.23 -17.65 1.76
CA ARG A 128 -10.84 -17.60 0.42
C ARG A 128 -10.16 -16.51 -0.41
N PHE A 129 -10.02 -16.75 -1.71
CA PHE A 129 -9.46 -15.78 -2.67
C PHE A 129 -10.51 -14.82 -3.20
N THR A 130 -10.10 -13.58 -3.44
CA THR A 130 -10.86 -12.50 -4.07
C THR A 130 -10.03 -11.93 -5.24
N ASN A 131 -10.59 -10.97 -5.97
CA ASN A 131 -9.96 -10.38 -7.15
C ASN A 131 -9.14 -9.12 -6.81
N SER A 132 -9.30 -8.60 -5.59
CA SER A 132 -8.58 -7.43 -5.10
C SER A 132 -8.50 -7.38 -3.57
N GLY A 133 -7.57 -6.59 -3.05
CA GLY A 133 -7.54 -6.24 -1.63
C GLY A 133 -8.80 -5.49 -1.17
N THR A 134 -9.47 -4.75 -2.08
CA THR A 134 -10.76 -4.10 -1.77
C THR A 134 -11.83 -5.15 -1.46
N GLU A 135 -11.97 -6.16 -2.31
CA GLU A 135 -12.91 -7.27 -2.06
C GLU A 135 -12.53 -8.06 -0.81
N ALA A 136 -11.24 -8.27 -0.55
CA ALA A 136 -10.80 -8.96 0.66
C ALA A 136 -11.26 -8.23 1.93
N ASN A 137 -11.07 -6.91 1.99
CA ASN A 137 -11.53 -6.08 3.11
C ASN A 137 -13.06 -6.01 3.21
N LEU A 138 -13.77 -5.92 2.08
CA LEU A 138 -15.24 -5.98 2.07
C LEU A 138 -15.74 -7.32 2.64
N MET A 139 -15.16 -8.44 2.23
CA MET A 139 -15.55 -9.76 2.73
C MET A 139 -15.19 -9.97 4.21
N ALA A 140 -14.06 -9.44 4.67
CA ALA A 140 -13.69 -9.48 6.09
C ALA A 140 -14.65 -8.66 6.96
N LEU A 141 -15.04 -7.46 6.50
CA LEU A 141 -16.04 -6.64 7.19
C LEU A 141 -17.42 -7.30 7.18
N ALA A 142 -17.86 -7.83 6.04
CA ALA A 142 -19.12 -8.57 5.94
C ALA A 142 -19.13 -9.80 6.88
N THR A 143 -18.01 -10.53 6.96
CA THR A 143 -17.83 -11.62 7.93
C THR A 143 -18.02 -11.11 9.35
N ALA A 144 -17.33 -10.03 9.73
CA ALA A 144 -17.35 -9.53 11.09
C ALA A 144 -18.74 -9.02 11.50
N THR A 145 -19.40 -8.22 10.66
CA THR A 145 -20.75 -7.73 10.96
C THR A 145 -21.77 -8.85 11.02
N ALA A 146 -21.66 -9.85 10.15
CA ALA A 146 -22.59 -10.98 10.12
C ALA A 146 -22.37 -11.99 11.26
N VAL A 147 -21.14 -12.19 11.73
CA VAL A 147 -20.86 -13.07 12.89
C VAL A 147 -21.29 -12.39 14.19
N THR A 148 -20.99 -11.09 14.33
CA THR A 148 -21.22 -10.36 15.58
C THR A 148 -22.64 -9.82 15.71
N GLU A 149 -23.38 -9.72 14.60
CA GLU A 149 -24.69 -9.08 14.50
C GLU A 149 -24.67 -7.61 14.97
N ARG A 150 -23.51 -6.97 14.80
CA ARG A 150 -23.23 -5.58 15.18
C ARG A 150 -22.92 -4.75 13.94
N ARG A 151 -23.10 -3.43 14.05
CA ARG A 151 -23.06 -2.54 12.88
C ARG A 151 -21.82 -1.65 12.77
N LYS A 152 -21.17 -1.35 13.90
CA LYS A 152 -20.10 -0.35 13.91
C LYS A 152 -18.75 -0.94 13.60
N VAL A 153 -17.96 -0.21 12.83
CA VAL A 153 -16.59 -0.59 12.47
C VAL A 153 -15.65 0.54 12.83
N LEU A 154 -14.67 0.24 13.69
CA LEU A 154 -13.58 1.16 14.00
C LEU A 154 -12.53 1.11 12.90
N VAL A 155 -12.19 2.28 12.38
CA VAL A 155 -11.16 2.55 11.36
C VAL A 155 -10.37 3.80 11.74
N PHE A 156 -9.36 4.15 10.95
CA PHE A 156 -8.41 5.21 11.31
C PHE A 156 -8.31 6.28 10.23
N LYS A 157 -8.17 7.54 10.65
CA LYS A 157 -7.84 8.64 9.74
C LYS A 157 -6.51 8.35 9.03
N GLY A 158 -6.48 8.55 7.72
CA GLY A 158 -5.35 8.23 6.84
C GLY A 158 -5.35 6.79 6.29
N ALA A 159 -6.21 5.91 6.79
CA ALA A 159 -6.24 4.51 6.36
C ALA A 159 -6.81 4.34 4.94
N TYR A 160 -6.36 3.28 4.27
CA TYR A 160 -6.83 2.88 2.96
C TYR A 160 -6.96 1.36 2.88
N HIS A 161 -8.21 0.89 2.81
CA HIS A 161 -8.55 -0.53 2.72
C HIS A 161 -9.14 -0.91 1.36
N GLY A 162 -9.19 0.02 0.40
CA GLY A 162 -9.71 -0.22 -0.93
C GLY A 162 -10.45 0.97 -1.54
N GLY A 163 -10.90 0.81 -2.79
CA GLY A 163 -11.53 1.90 -3.55
C GLY A 163 -12.82 2.45 -2.92
N VAL A 164 -13.53 1.62 -2.14
CA VAL A 164 -14.76 1.97 -1.42
C VAL A 164 -14.59 1.90 0.11
N LEU A 165 -13.35 1.95 0.58
CA LEU A 165 -12.97 1.85 2.01
C LEU A 165 -11.76 2.76 2.29
N ALA A 166 -11.87 4.04 1.96
CA ALA A 166 -10.78 5.02 2.08
C ALA A 166 -11.10 6.09 3.13
N PHE A 167 -10.14 6.36 4.03
CA PHE A 167 -10.32 7.21 5.22
C PHE A 167 -9.29 8.34 5.31
N GLY A 168 -8.78 8.82 4.17
CA GLY A 168 -7.74 9.85 4.08
C GLY A 168 -7.94 11.03 5.04
N GLN A 169 -8.97 11.86 4.81
CA GLN A 169 -9.38 12.92 5.73
C GLN A 169 -10.60 12.53 6.59
N GLY A 170 -10.74 11.24 6.91
CA GLY A 170 -11.85 10.70 7.70
C GLY A 170 -12.96 10.01 6.90
N GLY A 171 -12.88 10.01 5.56
CA GLY A 171 -13.82 9.25 4.72
C GLY A 171 -13.79 9.65 3.25
N SER A 172 -14.61 8.97 2.45
CA SER A 172 -14.83 9.23 1.03
C SER A 172 -16.33 9.09 0.72
N PRO A 173 -16.90 9.94 -0.16
CA PRO A 173 -18.32 9.85 -0.52
C PRO A 173 -18.70 8.55 -1.23
N VAL A 174 -17.73 7.80 -1.76
CA VAL A 174 -17.96 6.49 -2.39
C VAL A 174 -17.71 5.30 -1.45
N ASN A 175 -17.45 5.56 -0.17
CA ASN A 175 -17.30 4.48 0.79
C ASN A 175 -18.61 3.71 0.94
N VAL A 176 -18.51 2.39 1.11
CA VAL A 176 -19.68 1.59 1.46
C VAL A 176 -20.27 2.05 2.80
N PRO A 177 -21.61 2.03 2.97
CA PRO A 177 -22.28 2.72 4.07
C PRO A 177 -22.34 1.87 5.35
N TYR A 178 -21.19 1.49 5.91
CA TYR A 178 -21.14 0.98 7.29
C TYR A 178 -21.25 2.14 8.30
N GLU A 179 -21.57 1.82 9.56
CA GLU A 179 -21.50 2.78 10.66
C GLU A 179 -20.04 2.95 11.11
N TRP A 180 -19.34 3.87 10.48
CA TRP A 180 -17.92 4.12 10.74
C TRP A 180 -17.69 4.84 12.07
N VAL A 181 -16.77 4.31 12.87
CA VAL A 181 -16.13 5.01 13.98
C VAL A 181 -14.70 5.32 13.53
N VAL A 182 -14.34 6.59 13.38
CA VAL A 182 -13.03 6.99 12.86
C VAL A 182 -12.20 7.57 14.00
N ALA A 183 -11.11 6.89 14.34
CA ALA A 183 -10.17 7.33 15.37
C ALA A 183 -8.84 7.81 14.77
N ARG A 184 -8.02 8.45 15.61
CA ARG A 184 -6.65 8.83 15.27
C ARG A 184 -5.72 7.62 15.34
N TYR A 185 -4.91 7.44 14.30
CA TYR A 185 -3.91 6.37 14.24
C TYR A 185 -2.79 6.61 15.27
N ASN A 186 -2.30 5.56 15.92
CA ASN A 186 -1.31 5.63 17.02
C ASN A 186 -1.76 6.38 18.29
N ASP A 187 -3.08 6.57 18.49
CA ASP A 187 -3.66 7.19 19.68
C ASP A 187 -4.66 6.24 20.36
N LEU A 188 -4.19 5.45 21.33
CA LEU A 188 -5.05 4.51 22.05
C LEU A 188 -6.07 5.21 22.96
N GLU A 189 -5.78 6.43 23.43
CA GLU A 189 -6.70 7.16 24.31
C GLU A 189 -7.90 7.64 23.49
N ASP A 190 -7.66 8.24 22.32
CA ASP A 190 -8.73 8.59 21.38
C ASP A 190 -9.53 7.34 20.97
N VAL A 191 -8.87 6.23 20.62
CA VAL A 191 -9.58 4.98 20.30
C VAL A 191 -10.54 4.57 21.43
N ARG A 192 -10.08 4.59 22.69
CA ARG A 192 -10.93 4.23 23.84
C ARG A 192 -12.09 5.20 24.01
N ALA A 193 -11.85 6.50 23.82
CA ALA A 193 -12.89 7.53 23.88
C ALA A 193 -13.95 7.33 22.79
N GLN A 194 -13.54 7.12 21.54
CA GLN A 194 -14.44 6.84 20.42
C GLN A 194 -15.26 5.58 20.68
N VAL A 195 -14.62 4.48 21.07
CA VAL A 195 -15.33 3.21 21.34
C VAL A 195 -16.30 3.34 22.54
N ALA A 196 -15.92 4.07 23.60
CA ALA A 196 -16.79 4.29 24.75
C ALA A 196 -18.07 5.07 24.38
N ALA A 197 -17.96 6.06 23.49
CA ALA A 197 -19.10 6.84 23.00
C ALA A 197 -20.11 6.01 22.19
N HIS A 198 -19.69 4.85 21.67
CA HIS A 198 -20.49 4.02 20.76
C HIS A 198 -20.96 2.69 21.35
N GLY A 199 -20.64 2.40 22.62
CA GLY A 199 -21.20 1.28 23.38
C GLY A 199 -20.72 -0.11 22.92
N LYS A 200 -21.61 -1.11 23.01
CA LYS A 200 -21.30 -2.54 22.73
C LYS A 200 -21.48 -2.95 21.26
N ASP A 201 -21.84 -2.02 20.39
CA ASP A 201 -22.23 -2.28 18.98
C ASP A 201 -21.02 -2.35 18.01
N LEU A 202 -19.81 -2.54 18.53
CA LEU A 202 -18.60 -2.65 17.72
C LEU A 202 -18.46 -4.07 17.17
N ALA A 203 -18.55 -4.20 15.85
CA ALA A 203 -18.37 -5.46 15.13
C ALA A 203 -16.90 -5.78 14.88
N ALA A 204 -16.13 -4.77 14.44
CA ALA A 204 -14.75 -4.95 14.04
C ALA A 204 -13.88 -3.73 14.31
N ILE A 205 -12.58 -3.99 14.46
CA ILE A 205 -11.50 -3.02 14.34
C ILE A 205 -10.71 -3.38 13.09
N LEU A 206 -10.78 -2.55 12.05
CA LEU A 206 -10.02 -2.73 10.81
C LEU A 206 -8.84 -1.77 10.79
N VAL A 207 -7.63 -2.30 10.68
CA VAL A 207 -6.40 -1.52 10.81
C VAL A 207 -5.28 -2.05 9.91
N GLU A 208 -4.57 -1.14 9.23
CA GLU A 208 -3.29 -1.45 8.61
C GLU A 208 -2.20 -1.47 9.70
N PRO A 209 -1.32 -2.49 9.81
CA PRO A 209 -0.20 -2.46 10.76
C PRO A 209 0.85 -1.36 10.51
N MET A 210 0.81 -0.75 9.32
CA MET A 210 1.50 0.47 8.95
C MET A 210 0.60 1.14 7.90
N LEU A 211 0.22 2.40 8.09
CA LEU A 211 -0.54 3.14 7.07
C LEU A 211 0.24 3.12 5.76
N GLY A 212 -0.26 2.43 4.74
CA GLY A 212 0.39 2.35 3.45
C GLY A 212 0.19 3.64 2.69
N SER A 213 -1.03 3.84 2.18
CA SER A 213 -1.39 5.06 1.44
C SER A 213 -1.37 6.32 2.30
N GLY A 214 -1.60 6.18 3.60
CA GLY A 214 -1.57 7.28 4.58
C GLY A 214 -0.17 7.77 4.94
N GLY A 215 0.90 7.22 4.34
CA GLY A 215 2.22 7.81 4.44
C GLY A 215 3.35 6.89 4.87
N CYS A 216 3.22 5.57 4.76
CA CYS A 216 4.17 4.63 5.36
C CYS A 216 4.45 4.96 6.84
N ILE A 217 3.40 5.21 7.61
CA ILE A 217 3.48 5.56 9.03
C ILE A 217 3.30 4.27 9.85
N PRO A 218 4.35 3.78 10.55
CA PRO A 218 4.27 2.53 11.30
C PRO A 218 3.25 2.60 12.43
N GLY A 219 2.42 1.56 12.58
CA GLY A 219 1.67 1.34 13.80
C GLY A 219 2.63 0.98 14.93
N GLU A 220 2.55 1.71 16.03
CA GLU A 220 3.41 1.48 17.19
C GLU A 220 3.03 0.16 17.86
N PRO A 221 4.01 -0.63 18.36
CA PRO A 221 3.72 -1.93 18.95
C PRO A 221 2.67 -1.88 20.04
N HIS A 222 2.77 -0.91 20.96
CA HIS A 222 1.80 -0.75 22.05
C HIS A 222 0.40 -0.39 21.55
N PHE A 223 0.30 0.41 20.49
CA PHE A 223 -0.97 0.77 19.86
C PHE A 223 -1.64 -0.47 19.26
N LEU A 224 -0.94 -1.23 18.42
CA LEU A 224 -1.50 -2.42 17.77
C LEU A 224 -1.85 -3.54 18.78
N GLN A 225 -1.03 -3.71 19.83
CA GLN A 225 -1.35 -4.63 20.94
C GLN A 225 -2.56 -4.15 21.73
N GLY A 226 -2.68 -2.84 21.97
CA GLY A 226 -3.84 -2.24 22.61
C GLY A 226 -5.13 -2.43 21.82
N LEU A 227 -5.08 -2.38 20.48
CA LEU A 227 -6.23 -2.68 19.62
C LEU A 227 -6.66 -4.15 19.73
N ARG A 228 -5.71 -5.10 19.80
CA ARG A 228 -6.02 -6.51 20.05
C ARG A 228 -6.72 -6.70 21.38
N ALA A 229 -6.17 -6.14 22.46
CA ALA A 229 -6.76 -6.24 23.79
C ALA A 229 -8.17 -5.61 23.83
N LEU A 230 -8.36 -4.47 23.17
CA LEU A 230 -9.66 -3.80 23.07
C LEU A 230 -10.68 -4.63 22.28
N ALA A 231 -10.27 -5.25 21.17
CA ALA A 231 -11.12 -6.13 20.40
C ALA A 231 -11.62 -7.31 21.26
N ASP A 232 -10.73 -7.92 22.04
CA ASP A 232 -11.07 -9.00 22.99
C ASP A 232 -12.04 -8.52 24.08
N GLU A 233 -11.75 -7.36 24.69
CA GLU A 233 -12.58 -6.75 25.74
C GLU A 233 -14.01 -6.46 25.25
N LYS A 234 -14.15 -5.97 24.00
CA LYS A 234 -15.45 -5.62 23.43
C LYS A 234 -16.14 -6.79 22.72
N GLY A 235 -15.45 -7.92 22.52
CA GLY A 235 -15.91 -9.00 21.66
C GLY A 235 -16.09 -8.56 20.20
N ALA A 236 -15.28 -7.59 19.74
CA ALA A 236 -15.18 -7.20 18.34
C ALA A 236 -14.09 -8.05 17.65
N LEU A 237 -14.15 -8.18 16.32
CA LEU A 237 -13.10 -8.87 15.59
C LEU A 237 -11.98 -7.89 15.21
N LEU A 238 -10.72 -8.25 15.51
CA LEU A 238 -9.57 -7.54 14.96
C LEU A 238 -9.28 -8.05 13.55
N ILE A 239 -9.32 -7.13 12.59
CA ILE A 239 -8.97 -7.37 11.19
C ILE A 239 -7.68 -6.61 10.90
N LEU A 240 -6.60 -7.35 10.61
CA LEU A 240 -5.37 -6.75 10.12
C LEU A 240 -5.37 -6.71 8.59
N ASP A 241 -5.36 -5.50 8.05
CA ASP A 241 -5.11 -5.28 6.63
C ASP A 241 -3.63 -5.38 6.34
N GLU A 242 -3.20 -6.57 5.89
CA GLU A 242 -1.83 -6.87 5.53
C GLU A 242 -1.63 -6.87 4.00
N VAL A 243 -2.52 -6.21 3.24
CA VAL A 243 -2.41 -6.07 1.78
C VAL A 243 -1.04 -5.49 1.40
N MET A 244 -0.52 -4.54 2.17
CA MET A 244 0.86 -4.05 2.03
C MET A 244 1.84 -4.68 3.02
N THR A 245 1.50 -4.76 4.30
CA THR A 245 2.48 -5.09 5.36
C THR A 245 2.85 -6.57 5.45
N SER A 246 2.13 -7.45 4.75
CA SER A 246 2.44 -8.89 4.67
C SER A 246 3.85 -9.18 4.14
N ARG A 247 4.50 -8.24 3.44
CA ARG A 247 5.88 -8.37 2.95
C ARG A 247 6.95 -7.90 3.94
N LEU A 248 6.59 -7.39 5.11
CA LEU A 248 7.56 -6.90 6.09
C LEU A 248 8.30 -8.01 6.82
N SER A 249 7.79 -9.25 6.77
CA SER A 249 8.49 -10.47 7.16
C SER A 249 7.90 -11.66 6.44
N PHE A 250 8.48 -12.85 6.63
CA PHE A 250 7.83 -14.07 6.17
C PHE A 250 6.39 -14.16 6.71
N GLY A 251 6.12 -14.01 8.00
CA GLY A 251 4.75 -14.02 8.53
C GLY A 251 4.01 -12.68 8.54
N GLY A 252 4.42 -11.70 7.73
CA GLY A 252 3.89 -10.33 7.74
C GLY A 252 4.19 -9.57 9.02
N ARG A 253 3.52 -8.42 9.21
CA ARG A 253 3.73 -7.58 10.39
C ARG A 253 3.13 -8.20 11.64
N GLN A 254 2.05 -8.95 11.50
CA GLN A 254 1.42 -9.66 12.62
C GLN A 254 2.40 -10.62 13.32
N SER A 255 3.20 -11.37 12.56
CA SER A 255 4.20 -12.30 13.12
C SER A 255 5.35 -11.55 13.81
N GLN A 256 5.82 -10.43 13.25
CA GLN A 256 6.86 -9.61 13.89
C GLN A 256 6.44 -9.03 15.23
N LEU A 257 5.14 -8.74 15.40
CA LEU A 257 4.59 -8.14 16.61
C LEU A 257 3.99 -9.16 17.58
N GLY A 258 3.93 -10.44 17.20
CA GLY A 258 3.27 -11.48 17.98
C GLY A 258 1.76 -11.24 18.14
N ILE A 259 1.12 -10.54 17.20
CA ILE A 259 -0.31 -10.24 17.24
C ILE A 259 -1.06 -11.29 16.42
N ARG A 260 -2.05 -11.94 17.03
CA ARG A 260 -2.95 -12.85 16.32
C ARG A 260 -4.29 -12.15 16.02
N PRO A 261 -4.57 -11.78 14.77
CA PRO A 261 -5.86 -11.22 14.41
C PRO A 261 -6.94 -12.30 14.30
N ASP A 262 -8.20 -11.87 14.32
CA ASP A 262 -9.33 -12.76 14.03
C ASP A 262 -9.43 -13.04 12.52
N LEU A 263 -9.17 -12.01 11.72
CA LEU A 263 -9.10 -12.06 10.26
C LEU A 263 -7.89 -11.27 9.75
N THR A 264 -7.27 -11.75 8.69
CA THR A 264 -6.25 -11.06 7.91
C THR A 264 -6.74 -10.91 6.47
N THR A 265 -6.46 -9.75 5.87
CA THR A 265 -6.68 -9.52 4.44
C THR A 265 -5.35 -9.34 3.72
N LEU A 266 -5.25 -9.93 2.53
CA LEU A 266 -4.07 -9.97 1.69
C LEU A 266 -4.42 -9.49 0.29
N GLY A 267 -3.40 -9.04 -0.46
CA GLY A 267 -3.57 -8.54 -1.82
C GLY A 267 -2.23 -8.46 -2.55
N LYS A 268 -2.20 -7.64 -3.60
CA LYS A 268 -0.94 -7.18 -4.22
C LYS A 268 -0.09 -8.36 -4.72
N TYR A 269 1.15 -8.47 -4.23
CA TYR A 269 2.17 -9.34 -4.80
C TYR A 269 1.84 -10.83 -4.68
N PHE A 270 0.94 -11.25 -3.80
CA PHE A 270 0.57 -12.67 -3.69
C PHE A 270 -0.02 -13.27 -4.98
N GLY A 271 -0.53 -12.43 -5.88
CA GLY A 271 -0.99 -12.84 -7.20
C GLY A 271 0.11 -13.01 -8.25
N GLY A 272 1.39 -12.89 -7.89
CA GLY A 272 2.48 -12.95 -8.87
C GLY A 272 2.49 -11.79 -9.87
N GLY A 273 1.87 -10.66 -9.51
CA GLY A 273 1.68 -9.51 -10.42
C GLY A 273 0.31 -9.46 -11.12
N LEU A 274 -0.55 -10.47 -10.92
CA LEU A 274 -1.93 -10.51 -11.44
C LEU A 274 -2.96 -10.06 -10.38
N SER A 275 -4.23 -9.96 -10.80
CA SER A 275 -5.35 -9.65 -9.90
C SER A 275 -5.43 -10.66 -8.75
N PHE A 276 -5.42 -10.15 -7.52
CA PHE A 276 -5.42 -10.98 -6.32
C PHE A 276 -5.93 -10.22 -5.10
N GLY A 277 -6.73 -10.90 -4.30
CA GLY A 277 -6.90 -10.67 -2.88
C GLY A 277 -7.18 -11.99 -2.16
N ALA A 278 -7.11 -11.96 -0.84
CA ALA A 278 -7.60 -13.05 -0.02
C ALA A 278 -8.04 -12.53 1.34
N PHE A 279 -9.05 -13.15 1.93
CA PHE A 279 -9.41 -12.94 3.32
C PHE A 279 -9.47 -14.31 4.02
N GLY A 280 -9.05 -14.35 5.26
CA GLY A 280 -8.97 -15.58 6.04
C GLY A 280 -8.61 -15.31 7.48
N GLY A 281 -8.69 -16.32 8.31
CA GLY A 281 -8.50 -16.16 9.75
C GLY A 281 -8.90 -17.41 10.51
N ARG A 282 -9.46 -17.22 11.71
CA ARG A 282 -9.94 -18.32 12.55
C ARG A 282 -10.93 -19.22 11.79
N ALA A 283 -10.77 -20.53 11.97
CA ALA A 283 -11.57 -21.52 11.26
C ALA A 283 -13.06 -21.45 11.64
N ASP A 284 -13.41 -21.08 12.86
CA ASP A 284 -14.81 -20.95 13.29
C ASP A 284 -15.55 -19.84 12.54
N LEU A 285 -14.87 -18.73 12.24
CA LEU A 285 -15.40 -17.63 11.42
C LEU A 285 -15.51 -18.07 9.95
N MET A 286 -14.44 -18.65 9.41
CA MET A 286 -14.36 -18.98 7.99
C MET A 286 -15.22 -20.20 7.62
N ALA A 287 -15.50 -21.10 8.56
CA ALA A 287 -16.42 -22.23 8.37
C ALA A 287 -17.85 -21.79 8.01
N ARG A 288 -18.23 -20.53 8.26
CA ARG A 288 -19.51 -19.97 7.80
C ARG A 288 -19.64 -19.97 6.28
N TYR A 289 -18.54 -20.00 5.54
CA TYR A 289 -18.51 -20.11 4.08
C TYR A 289 -18.39 -21.55 3.55
N ASP A 290 -18.44 -22.57 4.41
CA ASP A 290 -18.44 -23.98 3.97
C ASP A 290 -19.79 -24.34 3.35
N PRO A 291 -19.86 -24.56 2.02
CA PRO A 291 -21.13 -24.76 1.31
C PRO A 291 -21.87 -26.05 1.69
N ARG A 292 -21.22 -26.95 2.45
CA ARG A 292 -21.83 -28.19 2.95
C ARG A 292 -22.71 -27.95 4.18
N ARG A 293 -22.62 -26.77 4.81
CA ARG A 293 -23.39 -26.43 6.01
C ARG A 293 -24.79 -25.90 5.61
N PRO A 294 -25.86 -26.23 6.36
CA PRO A 294 -27.23 -25.81 6.02
C PRO A 294 -27.48 -24.29 5.91
N GLN A 295 -26.60 -23.46 6.47
CA GLN A 295 -26.72 -21.99 6.47
C GLN A 295 -25.42 -21.32 6.00
N ALA A 296 -24.78 -21.92 5.00
CA ALA A 296 -23.54 -21.41 4.44
C ALA A 296 -23.74 -20.03 3.80
N TRP A 297 -22.84 -19.10 4.11
CA TRP A 297 -22.76 -17.81 3.44
C TRP A 297 -22.17 -17.97 2.05
N GLN A 298 -22.67 -17.15 1.12
CA GLN A 298 -22.20 -17.13 -0.24
C GLN A 298 -21.03 -16.16 -0.40
N HIS A 299 -19.97 -16.63 -1.04
CA HIS A 299 -18.88 -15.81 -1.53
C HIS A 299 -18.55 -16.27 -2.95
N ALA A 300 -19.22 -15.64 -3.91
CA ALA A 300 -19.03 -15.84 -5.33
C ALA A 300 -17.87 -14.99 -5.86
N GLY A 301 -17.64 -15.05 -7.17
CA GLY A 301 -16.66 -14.23 -7.89
C GLY A 301 -16.01 -15.05 -8.99
N THR A 302 -16.26 -14.66 -10.24
CA THR A 302 -15.91 -15.43 -11.45
C THR A 302 -14.42 -15.73 -11.54
N PHE A 303 -13.57 -14.81 -11.09
CA PHE A 303 -12.12 -14.90 -11.24
C PHE A 303 -11.38 -15.22 -9.93
N ASN A 304 -12.11 -15.55 -8.86
CA ASN A 304 -11.53 -15.84 -7.54
C ASN A 304 -10.48 -16.96 -7.61
N ASN A 305 -10.70 -17.98 -8.43
CA ASN A 305 -9.78 -19.10 -8.61
C ASN A 305 -9.16 -19.17 -10.02
N ASN A 306 -9.07 -18.04 -10.73
CA ASN A 306 -8.56 -18.04 -12.10
C ASN A 306 -7.15 -18.65 -12.18
N VAL A 307 -6.91 -19.50 -13.19
CA VAL A 307 -5.70 -20.32 -13.28
C VAL A 307 -4.41 -19.51 -13.40
N LEU A 308 -4.48 -18.28 -13.93
CA LEU A 308 -3.31 -17.43 -14.12
C LEU A 308 -2.81 -16.90 -12.77
N THR A 309 -3.68 -16.30 -11.96
CA THR A 309 -3.35 -15.83 -10.62
C THR A 309 -2.86 -16.99 -9.75
N MET A 310 -3.57 -18.14 -9.78
CA MET A 310 -3.19 -19.29 -8.96
C MET A 310 -1.78 -19.80 -9.32
N ALA A 311 -1.45 -19.87 -10.62
CA ALA A 311 -0.14 -20.30 -11.09
C ALA A 311 0.97 -19.28 -10.79
N ALA A 312 0.75 -18.00 -11.12
CA ALA A 312 1.72 -16.93 -10.90
C ALA A 312 2.01 -16.72 -9.41
N GLY A 313 0.97 -16.71 -8.58
CA GLY A 313 1.11 -16.60 -7.12
C GLY A 313 1.90 -17.77 -6.53
N LEU A 314 1.58 -19.00 -6.95
CA LEU A 314 2.30 -20.18 -6.48
C LEU A 314 3.77 -20.16 -6.89
N ALA A 315 4.07 -19.77 -8.13
CA ALA A 315 5.45 -19.65 -8.61
C ALA A 315 6.23 -18.58 -7.83
N GLY A 316 5.60 -17.42 -7.60
CA GLY A 316 6.19 -16.34 -6.81
C GLY A 316 6.49 -16.75 -5.38
N LEU A 317 5.57 -17.42 -4.69
CA LEU A 317 5.76 -17.82 -3.30
C LEU A 317 6.72 -19.01 -3.13
N LYS A 318 6.67 -20.01 -4.01
CA LYS A 318 7.51 -21.21 -3.88
C LYS A 318 8.94 -21.02 -4.37
N HIS A 319 9.12 -20.27 -5.46
CA HIS A 319 10.42 -20.22 -6.14
C HIS A 319 11.17 -18.91 -5.92
N LEU A 320 10.45 -17.81 -5.67
CA LEU A 320 11.06 -16.48 -5.63
C LEU A 320 11.08 -15.85 -4.24
N LEU A 321 9.99 -15.96 -3.49
CA LEU A 321 9.82 -15.25 -2.22
C LEU A 321 10.11 -16.14 -1.01
N THR A 322 11.37 -16.54 -0.86
CA THR A 322 11.85 -17.21 0.36
C THR A 322 11.91 -16.22 1.53
N ALA A 323 11.89 -16.74 2.76
CA ALA A 323 12.09 -15.92 3.96
C ALA A 323 13.40 -15.12 3.89
N GLU A 324 14.50 -15.77 3.52
CA GLU A 324 15.81 -15.14 3.38
C GLU A 324 15.83 -13.99 2.36
N ARG A 325 15.24 -14.20 1.17
CA ARG A 325 15.19 -13.14 0.14
C ARG A 325 14.34 -11.96 0.60
N LEU A 326 13.23 -12.23 1.28
CA LEU A 326 12.37 -11.18 1.82
C LEU A 326 13.06 -10.39 2.94
N ASP A 327 13.74 -11.08 3.85
CA ASP A 327 14.50 -10.45 4.94
C ASP A 327 15.68 -9.63 4.38
N ALA A 328 16.37 -10.12 3.36
CA ALA A 328 17.40 -9.36 2.66
C ALA A 328 16.84 -8.09 2.00
N LEU A 329 15.68 -8.19 1.33
CA LEU A 329 15.01 -7.05 0.73
C LEU A 329 14.59 -6.00 1.77
N ASN A 330 14.05 -6.44 2.91
CA ASN A 330 13.65 -5.53 3.99
C ASN A 330 14.85 -4.87 4.66
N ARG A 331 15.93 -5.61 4.94
CA ARG A 331 17.19 -5.02 5.45
C ARG A 331 17.77 -3.99 4.48
N ARG A 332 17.74 -4.27 3.17
CA ARG A 332 18.16 -3.30 2.15
C ARG A 332 17.33 -2.03 2.20
N GLY A 333 16.01 -2.16 2.29
CA GLY A 333 15.11 -1.01 2.42
C GLY A 333 15.34 -0.19 3.69
N ASP A 334 15.58 -0.83 4.84
CA ASP A 334 15.91 -0.15 6.09
C ASP A 334 17.24 0.60 6.00
N ALA A 335 18.27 -0.04 5.41
CA ALA A 335 19.58 0.57 5.19
C ALA A 335 19.48 1.78 4.25
N LEU A 336 18.75 1.65 3.14
CA LEU A 336 18.52 2.73 2.19
C LEU A 336 17.77 3.89 2.83
N ARG A 337 16.65 3.63 3.52
CA ARG A 337 15.88 4.66 4.23
C ARG A 337 16.74 5.40 5.26
N THR A 338 17.56 4.68 6.01
CA THR A 338 18.52 5.26 6.97
C THR A 338 19.53 6.18 6.26
N LYS A 339 20.08 5.73 5.12
CA LYS A 339 21.07 6.50 4.35
C LYS A 339 20.46 7.78 3.75
N LEU A 340 19.28 7.67 3.16
CA LEU A 340 18.54 8.81 2.63
C LEU A 340 18.20 9.83 3.72
N ASN A 341 17.70 9.40 4.89
CA ASN A 341 17.42 10.31 6.00
C ASN A 341 18.68 11.03 6.50
N LYS A 342 19.80 10.32 6.66
CA LYS A 342 21.08 10.95 7.03
C LYS A 342 21.55 11.97 5.98
N MET A 343 21.35 11.68 4.69
CA MET A 343 21.68 12.60 3.61
C MET A 343 20.82 13.88 3.67
N LEU A 344 19.50 13.73 3.87
CA LEU A 344 18.58 14.87 3.98
C LEU A 344 18.89 15.75 5.21
N GLU A 345 19.18 15.11 6.34
CA GLU A 345 19.60 15.79 7.58
C GLU A 345 20.92 16.56 7.37
N ALA A 346 21.94 15.93 6.78
CA ALA A 346 23.22 16.58 6.49
C ALA A 346 23.10 17.77 5.52
N GLN A 347 22.08 17.77 4.66
CA GLN A 347 21.79 18.88 3.75
C GLN A 347 20.91 19.97 4.41
N GLY A 348 20.47 19.77 5.65
CA GLY A 348 19.68 20.74 6.40
C GLY A 348 18.27 20.99 5.82
N VAL A 349 17.71 20.02 5.09
CA VAL A 349 16.38 20.15 4.50
C VAL A 349 15.34 19.44 5.37
N PRO A 350 14.15 20.02 5.60
CA PRO A 350 13.11 19.39 6.41
C PRO A 350 12.32 18.37 5.58
N LEU A 351 13.04 17.40 5.04
CA LEU A 351 12.51 16.24 4.34
C LEU A 351 12.89 15.00 5.14
N GLN A 352 11.98 14.03 5.22
CA GLN A 352 12.27 12.73 5.81
C GLN A 352 11.55 11.61 5.07
N LEU A 353 12.03 10.38 5.25
CA LEU A 353 11.36 9.17 4.82
C LEU A 353 10.91 8.35 6.03
N THR A 354 9.61 8.09 6.12
CA THR A 354 9.03 7.12 7.07
C THR A 354 8.84 5.77 6.39
N GLY A 355 8.68 4.71 7.17
CA GLY A 355 8.35 3.37 6.66
C GLY A 355 9.04 2.23 7.42
N LEU A 356 8.87 1.02 6.91
CA LEU A 356 9.43 -0.22 7.44
C LEU A 356 9.94 -1.10 6.31
N GLY A 357 11.08 -1.75 6.52
CA GLY A 357 11.67 -2.67 5.58
C GLY A 357 11.82 -2.04 4.19
N SER A 358 11.29 -2.75 3.19
CA SER A 358 11.33 -2.37 1.78
C SER A 358 10.34 -1.27 1.35
N LEU A 359 9.60 -0.68 2.28
CA LEU A 359 8.57 0.33 2.02
C LEU A 359 8.95 1.66 2.68
N MET A 360 8.86 2.75 1.94
CA MET A 360 9.14 4.09 2.48
C MET A 360 8.38 5.19 1.74
N GLN A 361 8.14 6.32 2.40
CA GLN A 361 7.52 7.49 1.78
C GLN A 361 8.21 8.78 2.19
N LEU A 362 8.49 9.64 1.21
CA LEU A 362 9.03 10.98 1.40
C LEU A 362 7.96 11.94 1.92
N HIS A 363 8.30 12.71 2.96
CA HIS A 363 7.46 13.74 3.55
C HIS A 363 8.21 15.07 3.62
N PRO A 364 7.56 16.21 3.27
CA PRO A 364 8.16 17.52 3.36
C PRO A 364 8.00 18.12 4.76
N LEU A 365 8.40 17.35 5.77
CA LEU A 365 8.34 17.69 7.18
C LEU A 365 9.55 17.11 7.92
N ALA A 366 9.95 17.75 9.02
CA ALA A 366 10.91 17.21 9.98
C ALA A 366 10.21 16.78 11.28
N GLY A 367 10.87 15.93 12.08
CA GLY A 367 10.35 15.48 13.37
C GLY A 367 9.41 14.26 13.29
N PRO A 368 8.85 13.83 14.43
CA PRO A 368 8.08 12.58 14.50
C PRO A 368 6.77 12.67 13.71
N LEU A 369 6.51 11.68 12.85
CA LEU A 369 5.25 11.51 12.14
C LEU A 369 4.59 10.20 12.62
N ARG A 370 3.50 10.31 13.37
CA ARG A 370 2.82 9.17 14.03
C ARG A 370 1.42 8.92 13.46
N SER A 371 0.83 9.89 12.77
CA SER A 371 -0.54 9.83 12.26
C SER A 371 -0.71 10.69 11.01
N ALA A 372 -1.81 10.51 10.28
CA ALA A 372 -2.14 11.37 9.15
C ALA A 372 -2.37 12.84 9.55
N ASP A 373 -2.73 13.10 10.81
CA ASP A 373 -2.88 14.45 11.34
C ASP A 373 -1.55 15.22 11.38
N ASP A 374 -0.43 14.50 11.54
CA ASP A 374 0.90 15.12 11.58
C ASP A 374 1.33 15.61 10.19
N LEU A 375 0.62 15.21 9.13
CA LEU A 375 0.91 15.59 7.75
C LEU A 375 0.20 16.89 7.32
N VAL A 376 -0.66 17.48 8.15
CA VAL A 376 -1.47 18.67 7.77
C VAL A 376 -0.59 19.87 7.39
N ALA A 377 0.59 20.01 7.99
CA ALA A 377 1.53 21.08 7.69
C ALA A 377 2.40 20.82 6.45
N ALA A 378 2.30 19.64 5.82
CA ALA A 378 3.10 19.29 4.66
C ALA A 378 2.70 20.12 3.42
N ASP A 379 3.68 20.73 2.75
CA ASP A 379 3.45 21.37 1.46
C ASP A 379 3.59 20.33 0.33
N ASP A 380 2.46 19.87 -0.20
CA ASP A 380 2.41 18.86 -1.27
C ASP A 380 3.12 19.30 -2.57
N ARG A 381 3.35 20.60 -2.78
CA ARG A 381 4.13 21.10 -3.93
C ARG A 381 5.58 20.64 -3.85
N VAL A 382 6.13 20.44 -2.66
CA VAL A 382 7.49 19.90 -2.46
C VAL A 382 7.57 18.44 -2.93
N LYS A 383 6.57 17.60 -2.61
CA LYS A 383 6.49 16.23 -3.13
C LYS A 383 6.32 16.21 -4.65
N ALA A 384 5.49 17.10 -5.20
CA ALA A 384 5.31 17.23 -6.64
C ALA A 384 6.62 17.64 -7.34
N LEU A 385 7.36 18.62 -6.80
CA LEU A 385 8.65 19.03 -7.34
C LEU A 385 9.66 17.88 -7.28
N MET A 386 9.80 17.22 -6.14
CA MET A 386 10.69 16.05 -5.99
C MET A 386 10.33 14.92 -6.95
N PHE A 387 9.04 14.69 -7.20
CA PHE A 387 8.58 13.73 -8.21
C PHE A 387 9.10 14.07 -9.61
N PHE A 388 8.92 15.31 -10.08
CA PHE A 388 9.42 15.70 -11.41
C PHE A 388 10.96 15.73 -11.48
N GLU A 389 11.64 16.14 -10.41
CA GLU A 389 13.11 16.13 -10.36
C GLU A 389 13.69 14.72 -10.46
N LEU A 390 13.09 13.74 -9.77
CA LEU A 390 13.53 12.34 -9.86
C LEU A 390 13.15 11.73 -11.21
N LEU A 391 11.97 12.04 -11.74
CA LEU A 391 11.54 11.59 -13.06
C LEU A 391 12.50 12.08 -14.16
N GLY A 392 12.88 13.35 -14.11
CA GLY A 392 13.89 13.94 -15.01
C GLY A 392 15.29 13.31 -14.86
N ARG A 393 15.58 12.68 -13.71
CA ARG A 393 16.79 11.88 -13.45
C ARG A 393 16.60 10.39 -13.68
N SER A 394 15.56 10.02 -14.43
CA SER A 394 15.27 8.63 -14.81
C SER A 394 15.01 7.71 -13.59
N VAL A 395 14.38 8.24 -12.54
CA VAL A 395 13.89 7.49 -11.37
C VAL A 395 12.38 7.67 -11.27
N TYR A 396 11.64 6.56 -11.29
CA TYR A 396 10.18 6.55 -11.21
C TYR A 396 9.73 6.14 -9.81
N MET A 397 9.05 7.05 -9.10
CA MET A 397 8.39 6.80 -7.82
C MET A 397 6.95 7.34 -7.88
N ALA A 398 6.10 7.03 -6.90
CA ALA A 398 4.78 7.66 -6.88
C ALA A 398 4.89 9.17 -6.63
N ARG A 399 4.00 9.97 -7.25
CA ARG A 399 3.92 11.42 -7.02
C ARG A 399 3.73 11.80 -5.54
N ARG A 400 3.10 10.92 -4.75
CA ARG A 400 2.98 11.10 -3.29
C ARG A 400 4.27 10.82 -2.49
N GLY A 401 5.39 10.58 -3.16
CA GLY A 401 6.68 10.28 -2.55
C GLY A 401 6.87 8.81 -2.12
N PHE A 402 5.98 7.90 -2.53
CA PHE A 402 6.00 6.50 -2.10
C PHE A 402 6.97 5.65 -2.93
N ILE A 403 7.75 4.83 -2.23
CA ILE A 403 8.77 3.91 -2.75
C ILE A 403 8.52 2.51 -2.17
N ALA A 404 8.57 1.49 -3.02
CA ALA A 404 8.47 0.09 -2.63
C ALA A 404 9.45 -0.75 -3.44
N LEU A 405 10.54 -1.20 -2.80
CA LEU A 405 11.63 -1.91 -3.50
C LEU A 405 11.15 -3.26 -4.03
N SER A 406 11.50 -3.64 -5.25
CA SER A 406 11.24 -4.98 -5.79
C SER A 406 12.43 -5.91 -5.55
N LEU A 407 12.26 -7.22 -5.70
CA LEU A 407 13.35 -8.21 -5.59
C LEU A 407 14.55 -7.94 -6.51
N PRO A 408 14.39 -7.50 -7.78
CA PRO A 408 15.53 -7.11 -8.61
C PRO A 408 16.18 -5.78 -8.22
N PHE A 409 15.65 -5.05 -7.23
CA PHE A 409 16.24 -3.81 -6.75
C PHE A 409 17.45 -4.11 -5.83
N GLY A 410 18.63 -4.04 -6.42
CA GLY A 410 19.91 -4.35 -5.77
C GLY A 410 20.62 -3.12 -5.22
N ASP A 411 21.88 -3.32 -4.83
CA ASP A 411 22.68 -2.28 -4.19
C ASP A 411 23.07 -1.17 -5.19
N ALA A 412 23.25 -1.51 -6.47
CA ALA A 412 23.47 -0.55 -7.55
C ALA A 412 22.27 0.38 -7.73
N GLU A 413 21.05 -0.17 -7.73
CA GLU A 413 19.82 0.59 -7.81
C GLU A 413 19.60 1.47 -6.57
N CYS A 414 19.96 0.97 -5.37
CA CYS A 414 19.95 1.78 -4.15
C CYS A 414 20.89 2.99 -4.25
N MET A 415 22.13 2.79 -4.71
CA MET A 415 23.08 3.88 -4.93
C MET A 415 22.57 4.89 -5.96
N ARG A 416 21.95 4.41 -7.05
CA ARG A 416 21.36 5.27 -8.08
C ARG A 416 20.21 6.12 -7.54
N LEU A 417 19.30 5.54 -6.74
CA LEU A 417 18.19 6.27 -6.12
C LEU A 417 18.70 7.34 -5.15
N GLU A 418 19.68 6.98 -4.31
CA GLU A 418 20.30 7.91 -3.37
C GLU A 418 20.97 9.08 -4.09
N HIS A 419 21.78 8.79 -5.11
CA HIS A 419 22.46 9.82 -5.89
C HIS A 419 21.46 10.77 -6.55
N ALA A 420 20.43 10.22 -7.23
CA ALA A 420 19.39 11.03 -7.88
C ALA A 420 18.61 11.89 -6.87
N MET A 421 18.30 11.36 -5.68
CA MET A 421 17.65 12.14 -4.63
C MET A 421 18.55 13.24 -4.09
N GLY A 422 19.83 12.95 -3.85
CA GLY A 422 20.79 13.96 -3.42
C GLY A 422 20.97 15.09 -4.44
N GLU A 423 21.04 14.77 -5.73
CA GLU A 423 21.11 15.77 -6.80
C GLU A 423 19.83 16.59 -6.92
N ALA A 424 18.66 15.97 -6.80
CA ALA A 424 17.36 16.66 -6.82
C ALA A 424 17.26 17.67 -5.66
N VAL A 425 17.64 17.25 -4.45
CA VAL A 425 17.63 18.11 -3.27
C VAL A 425 18.62 19.27 -3.43
N ASN A 426 19.83 18.99 -3.91
CA ASN A 426 20.86 20.01 -4.12
C ASN A 426 20.53 21.01 -5.23
N ALA A 427 19.91 20.57 -6.34
CA ALA A 427 19.55 21.45 -7.46
C ALA A 427 18.51 22.53 -7.09
N ARG A 428 17.77 22.30 -6.01
CA ARG A 428 16.72 23.21 -5.52
C ARG A 428 17.04 23.72 -4.10
N ARG A 429 18.33 23.71 -3.72
CA ARG A 429 18.83 24.23 -2.45
C ARG A 429 18.41 25.69 -2.29
N GLY A 430 17.56 25.98 -1.30
CA GLY A 430 16.97 27.30 -1.05
C GLY A 430 15.46 27.41 -1.30
N LEU A 431 14.85 26.42 -1.99
CA LEU A 431 13.40 26.36 -2.21
C LEU A 431 12.65 25.52 -1.17
N TRP A 432 13.40 24.71 -0.42
CA TRP A 432 12.82 23.85 0.61
C TRP A 432 12.28 24.74 1.73
N PRO A 433 11.00 24.61 2.09
CA PRO A 433 10.41 25.43 3.14
C PRO A 433 11.24 25.28 4.42
N PRO A 434 11.34 26.31 5.27
CA PRO A 434 11.96 26.15 6.58
C PRO A 434 11.22 25.06 7.34
N ALA A 435 11.90 24.36 8.26
CA ALA A 435 11.26 23.33 9.08
C ALA A 435 9.99 23.91 9.72
N ALA A 436 8.81 23.43 9.31
CA ALA A 436 7.59 23.76 10.01
C ALA A 436 7.79 23.28 11.46
N PRO A 437 7.57 24.13 12.48
CA PRO A 437 7.64 23.66 13.86
C PRO A 437 6.65 22.50 13.98
N ALA A 438 7.11 21.38 14.54
CA ALA A 438 6.23 20.26 14.86
C ALA A 438 5.01 20.84 15.62
N PRO A 439 3.78 20.44 15.26
CA PRO A 439 2.59 20.94 15.96
C PRO A 439 2.82 20.72 17.45
N ALA A 440 2.70 21.79 18.24
CA ALA A 440 2.84 21.69 19.68
C ALA A 440 1.88 20.59 20.14
N LEU A 441 2.40 19.55 20.78
CA LEU A 441 1.58 18.57 21.49
C LEU A 441 0.63 19.38 22.36
N GLN A 442 -0.65 19.41 22.01
CA GLN A 442 -1.67 19.95 22.90
C GLN A 442 -1.60 19.05 24.13
N ARG A 443 -0.95 19.55 25.19
CA ARG A 443 -1.07 18.94 26.51
C ARG A 443 -2.57 18.85 26.79
N PRO A 444 -3.08 17.70 27.25
CA PRO A 444 -4.48 17.61 27.64
C PRO A 444 -4.78 18.73 28.62
N ALA A 445 -5.83 19.50 28.34
CA ALA A 445 -6.27 20.56 29.21
C ALA A 445 -6.82 19.93 30.49
N GLY A 446 -6.13 20.18 31.62
CA GLY A 446 -6.65 19.92 32.97
C GLY A 446 -6.12 18.64 33.61
N ALA A 447 -5.26 18.82 34.60
CA ALA A 447 -5.12 17.92 35.75
C ALA A 447 -6.32 18.11 36.70
#